data_AF-A0A7U6KNY6-F1
#
_entry.id   AF-A0A7U6KNY6-F1
#
_cell.length_a   1.000
_cell.length_b   1.000
_cell.length_c   1.000
_cell.angle_alpha   90.00
_cell.angle_beta   90.00
_cell.angle_gamma   90.00
#
_symmetry.space_group_name_H-M   'P 1'
#
loop_
_entity.id
_entity.type
_entity.pdbx_description
1 polymer ?
#
loop_
_entity_poly.entity_id
_entity_poly.type
_entity_poly.pdbx_seq_one_letter_code
_entity_poly.pdbx_strand_id
1 'polypeptide(L)'
;MSVFFNLIILELTMSLSRSSSRTYLRLSILSTLGLFAVNTAMAATPEIINTNDSEMPQVELDKIVVTATRTPTKTSNVIAQTRVIDKEELQRYQGQTALDVLKRQPGFSHYTNGGSGTTLKFLYARL
;
A
#
# COMPACT_ATOMS: atom_id res chain seq x y z
N MET A 1 20.79 1.65 -2.08
CA MET A 1 21.68 2.80 -1.77
C MET A 1 22.97 2.35 -1.08
N SER A 2 22.90 1.68 0.08
CA SER A 2 24.08 1.31 0.89
C SER A 2 25.11 0.41 0.18
N VAL A 3 24.66 -0.50 -0.70
CA VAL A 3 25.56 -1.43 -1.42
C VAL A 3 26.46 -0.69 -2.43
N PHE A 4 25.94 0.33 -3.12
CA PHE A 4 26.72 1.16 -4.05
C PHE A 4 27.77 1.99 -3.31
N PHE A 5 27.43 2.49 -2.12
CA PHE A 5 28.36 3.24 -1.28
C PHE A 5 29.55 2.36 -0.84
N ASN A 6 29.28 1.14 -0.41
CA ASN A 6 30.33 0.19 -0.02
C ASN A 6 31.23 -0.23 -1.19
N LEU A 7 30.66 -0.38 -2.41
CA LEU A 7 31.42 -0.72 -3.61
C LEU A 7 32.38 0.41 -4.03
N ILE A 8 31.92 1.66 -3.95
CA ILE A 8 32.75 2.85 -4.23
C ILE A 8 33.92 2.95 -3.24
N ILE A 9 33.69 2.66 -1.95
CA ILE A 9 34.75 2.67 -0.94
C ILE A 9 35.78 1.57 -1.22
N LEU A 10 35.36 0.38 -1.67
CA LEU A 10 36.25 -0.74 -1.99
C LEU A 10 37.17 -0.45 -3.19
N GLU A 11 36.63 0.16 -4.25
CA GLU A 11 37.40 0.62 -5.42
C GLU A 11 38.45 1.68 -5.03
N LEU A 12 38.10 2.58 -4.11
CA LEU A 12 38.97 3.65 -3.62
C LEU A 12 40.15 3.09 -2.79
N THR A 13 39.93 2.04 -1.97
CA THR A 13 41.01 1.39 -1.21
C THR A 13 41.93 0.53 -2.09
N MET A 14 41.41 -0.15 -3.11
CA MET A 14 42.24 -0.94 -4.02
C MET A 14 43.16 -0.07 -4.89
N SER A 15 42.69 1.10 -5.32
CA SER A 15 43.51 2.08 -6.05
C SER A 15 44.66 2.62 -5.19
N LEU A 16 44.43 2.80 -3.88
CA LEU A 16 45.44 3.25 -2.93
C LEU A 16 46.50 2.17 -2.64
N SER A 17 46.11 0.88 -2.64
CA SER A 17 47.01 -0.23 -2.32
C SER A 17 47.96 -0.63 -3.46
N ARG A 18 47.71 -0.19 -4.71
CA ARG A 18 48.54 -0.61 -5.86
C ARG A 18 49.70 0.35 -6.18
N SER A 19 49.76 1.54 -5.57
CA SER A 19 50.69 2.59 -6.00
C SER A 19 51.67 3.01 -4.91
N SER A 20 52.63 2.14 -4.60
CA SER A 20 53.78 2.45 -3.75
C SER A 20 54.85 3.20 -4.54
N SER A 21 54.65 4.49 -4.81
CA SER A 21 55.75 5.36 -5.25
C SER A 21 55.58 6.78 -4.72
N ARG A 22 56.67 7.31 -4.13
CA ARG A 22 56.71 8.57 -3.35
C ARG A 22 56.29 9.82 -4.13
N THR A 23 56.14 9.72 -5.45
CA THR A 23 55.66 10.79 -6.33
C THR A 23 54.14 11.01 -6.25
N TYR A 24 53.34 9.99 -5.90
CA TYR A 24 51.88 10.08 -5.87
C TYR A 24 51.32 10.76 -4.61
N LEU A 25 52.09 10.78 -3.51
CA LEU A 25 51.67 11.41 -2.25
C LEU A 25 51.50 12.93 -2.40
N ARG A 26 52.35 13.57 -3.22
CA ARG A 26 52.28 15.02 -3.50
C ARG A 26 51.14 15.38 -4.46
N LEU A 27 50.82 14.52 -5.43
CA LEU A 27 49.68 14.72 -6.34
C LEU A 27 48.33 14.46 -5.65
N SER A 28 48.28 13.56 -4.66
CA SER A 28 47.05 13.26 -3.88
C SER A 28 46.56 14.46 -3.07
N ILE A 29 47.48 15.22 -2.46
CA ILE A 29 47.14 16.40 -1.63
C ILE A 29 46.52 17.53 -2.49
N LEU A 30 46.89 17.64 -3.78
CA LEU A 30 46.32 18.64 -4.69
C LEU A 30 44.92 18.25 -5.19
N SER A 31 44.62 16.95 -5.30
CA SER A 31 43.33 16.46 -5.81
C SER A 31 42.19 16.58 -4.78
N THR A 32 42.48 16.37 -3.50
CA THR A 32 41.44 16.46 -2.44
C THR A 32 40.96 17.90 -2.19
N LEU A 33 41.78 18.91 -2.51
CA LEU A 33 41.39 20.32 -2.36
C LEU A 33 40.47 20.81 -3.50
N GLY A 34 40.58 20.21 -4.69
CA GLY A 34 39.76 20.58 -5.85
C GLY A 34 38.32 20.07 -5.79
N LEU A 35 38.05 18.99 -5.06
CA LEU A 35 36.71 18.40 -4.96
C LEU A 35 35.81 19.11 -3.92
N PHE A 36 36.38 19.96 -3.06
CA PHE A 36 35.60 20.66 -2.02
C PHE A 36 34.83 21.89 -2.54
N ALA A 37 35.18 22.43 -3.72
CA ALA A 37 34.57 23.65 -4.26
C ALA A 37 33.34 23.42 -5.15
N VAL A 38 33.01 22.18 -5.53
CA VAL A 38 31.90 21.89 -6.46
C VAL A 38 30.58 21.56 -5.75
N ASN A 39 30.60 21.40 -4.41
CA ASN A 39 29.42 20.96 -3.65
C ASN A 39 28.58 22.09 -3.01
N THR A 40 28.81 23.38 -3.30
CA THR A 40 28.03 24.48 -2.68
C THR A 40 26.84 24.97 -3.49
N ALA A 41 26.44 24.29 -4.57
CA ALA A 41 25.32 24.73 -5.41
C ALA A 41 24.18 23.70 -5.54
N MET A 42 23.85 22.97 -4.47
CA MET A 42 22.58 22.23 -4.44
C MET A 42 22.08 22.01 -3.01
N ALA A 43 21.74 23.11 -2.34
CA ALA A 43 20.81 23.11 -1.21
C ALA A 43 19.48 23.75 -1.66
N ALA A 44 18.97 23.36 -2.82
CA ALA A 44 17.53 23.44 -3.08
C ALA A 44 16.93 22.24 -2.35
N THR A 45 16.57 22.44 -1.08
CA THR A 45 15.63 21.54 -0.41
C THR A 45 14.40 21.44 -1.32
N PRO A 46 14.00 20.25 -1.82
CA PRO A 46 12.66 20.12 -2.33
C PRO A 46 11.74 20.47 -1.16
N GLU A 47 11.13 21.65 -1.23
CA GLU A 47 10.02 21.98 -0.36
C GLU A 47 8.92 20.99 -0.73
N ILE A 48 8.88 19.88 0.00
CA ILE A 48 7.73 18.99 -0.01
C ILE A 48 6.64 19.84 0.62
N ILE A 49 5.84 20.49 -0.22
CA ILE A 49 4.58 21.08 0.18
C ILE A 49 3.75 19.90 0.69
N ASN A 50 3.80 19.67 2.00
CA ASN A 50 2.85 18.84 2.70
C ASN A 50 1.51 19.57 2.61
N THR A 51 0.84 19.45 1.47
CA THR A 51 -0.56 19.83 1.35
C THR A 51 -1.29 18.95 2.35
N ASN A 52 -1.70 19.55 3.47
CA ASN A 52 -2.55 18.88 4.43
C ASN A 52 -3.92 18.73 3.75
N ASP A 53 -4.11 17.63 3.02
CA ASP A 53 -5.39 17.25 2.39
C ASP A 53 -6.55 17.15 3.42
N SER A 54 -6.23 17.27 4.71
CA SER A 54 -7.13 17.32 5.86
C SER A 54 -8.10 18.50 5.88
N GLU A 55 -7.94 19.52 5.02
CA GLU A 55 -8.83 20.71 4.98
C GLU A 55 -9.79 20.72 3.76
N MET A 56 -9.89 19.61 3.02
CA MET A 56 -10.96 19.46 2.04
C MET A 56 -12.25 19.04 2.75
N PRO A 57 -13.39 19.73 2.54
CA PRO A 57 -14.67 19.29 3.07
C PRO A 57 -14.95 17.86 2.56
N GLN A 58 -14.97 16.90 3.48
CA GLN A 58 -15.30 15.51 3.19
C GLN A 58 -16.79 15.45 2.84
N VAL A 59 -17.10 15.47 1.54
CA VAL A 59 -18.47 15.27 1.07
C VAL A 59 -18.79 13.78 1.21
N GLU A 60 -19.59 13.43 2.21
CA GLU A 60 -20.13 12.09 2.35
C GLU A 60 -21.15 11.85 1.23
N LEU A 61 -20.80 10.99 0.27
CA LEU A 61 -21.67 10.65 -0.84
C LEU A 61 -22.70 9.60 -0.42
N ASP A 62 -23.95 9.79 -0.85
CA ASP A 62 -25.02 8.82 -0.61
C ASP A 62 -24.68 7.44 -1.18
N LYS A 63 -24.72 6.41 -0.33
CA LYS A 63 -24.46 5.02 -0.75
C LYS A 63 -25.62 4.51 -1.60
N ILE A 64 -25.33 4.21 -2.87
CA ILE A 64 -26.29 3.68 -3.84
C ILE A 64 -26.22 2.15 -3.89
N VAL A 65 -27.39 1.51 -3.89
CA VAL A 65 -27.53 0.06 -4.07
C VAL A 65 -28.48 -0.24 -5.21
N VAL A 66 -28.21 -1.33 -5.94
CA VAL A 66 -28.99 -1.75 -7.11
C VAL A 66 -29.59 -3.14 -6.91
N THR A 67 -29.00 -3.99 -6.07
CA THR A 67 -29.39 -5.40 -5.91
C THR A 67 -30.84 -5.57 -5.43
N ALA A 68 -31.33 -4.68 -4.57
CA ALA A 68 -32.67 -4.79 -3.99
C ALA A 68 -33.80 -4.39 -4.96
N THR A 69 -33.58 -3.40 -5.82
CA THR A 69 -34.64 -2.79 -6.65
C THR A 69 -34.37 -2.89 -8.15
N ARG A 70 -33.18 -3.38 -8.54
CA ARG A 70 -32.67 -3.38 -9.93
C ARG A 70 -32.52 -1.99 -10.55
N THR A 71 -32.65 -0.94 -9.74
CA THR A 71 -32.52 0.47 -10.14
C THR A 71 -31.63 1.18 -9.12
N PRO A 72 -30.76 2.12 -9.52
CA PRO A 72 -29.94 2.88 -8.57
C PRO A 72 -30.80 3.57 -7.51
N THR A 73 -30.75 3.07 -6.28
CA THR A 73 -31.56 3.56 -5.16
C THR A 73 -30.66 3.87 -3.97
N LYS A 74 -30.90 4.99 -3.29
CA LYS A 74 -30.18 5.31 -2.04
C LYS A 74 -30.47 4.24 -0.99
N THR A 75 -29.48 3.91 -0.17
CA THR A 75 -29.62 2.87 0.87
C THR A 75 -30.79 3.17 1.84
N SER A 76 -31.05 4.45 2.16
CA SER A 76 -32.18 4.90 2.99
C SER A 76 -33.57 4.69 2.35
N ASN A 77 -33.64 4.58 1.03
CA ASN A 77 -34.90 4.48 0.29
C ASN A 77 -35.24 3.03 -0.11
N VAL A 78 -34.48 2.04 0.36
CA VAL A 78 -34.74 0.63 0.06
C VAL A 78 -35.66 0.01 1.11
N ILE A 79 -36.80 -0.53 0.65
CA ILE A 79 -37.80 -1.18 1.51
C ILE A 79 -37.35 -2.59 1.95
N ALA A 80 -36.62 -3.30 1.08
CA ALA A 80 -36.14 -4.65 1.37
C ALA A 80 -34.94 -4.64 2.33
N GLN A 81 -34.92 -5.57 3.28
CA GLN A 81 -33.77 -5.77 4.16
C GLN A 81 -32.52 -6.10 3.33
N THR A 82 -31.59 -5.14 3.25
CA THR A 82 -30.39 -5.24 2.42
C THR A 82 -29.17 -5.00 3.28
N ARG A 83 -28.18 -5.89 3.20
CA ARG A 83 -26.88 -5.73 3.85
C ARG A 83 -25.80 -5.60 2.80
N VAL A 84 -25.02 -4.53 2.88
CA VAL A 84 -23.88 -4.30 1.99
C VAL A 84 -22.62 -4.60 2.77
N ILE A 85 -21.84 -5.55 2.27
CA ILE A 85 -20.52 -5.89 2.80
C ILE A 85 -19.50 -5.17 1.92
N ASP A 86 -18.80 -4.20 2.48
CA ASP A 86 -17.82 -3.38 1.75
C ASP A 86 -16.42 -4.03 1.72
N LYS A 87 -15.50 -3.39 1.00
CA LYS A 87 -14.15 -3.91 0.78
C LYS A 87 -13.36 -3.97 2.08
N GLU A 88 -13.52 -2.96 2.92
CA GLU A 88 -12.87 -2.81 4.22
C GLU A 88 -13.35 -3.90 5.19
N GLU A 89 -14.65 -4.23 5.14
CA GLU A 89 -15.23 -5.38 5.83
C GLU A 89 -14.71 -6.70 5.29
N LEU A 90 -14.66 -6.89 3.96
CA LEU A 90 -14.10 -8.08 3.34
C LEU A 90 -12.63 -8.31 3.71
N GLN A 91 -11.84 -7.24 3.83
CA GLN A 91 -10.44 -7.33 4.27
C GLN A 91 -10.29 -7.95 5.67
N ARG A 92 -11.26 -7.74 6.57
CA ARG A 92 -11.26 -8.37 7.91
C ARG A 92 -11.44 -9.90 7.85
N TYR A 93 -12.02 -10.42 6.77
CA TYR A 93 -12.21 -11.85 6.57
C TYR A 93 -11.00 -12.54 5.90
N GLN A 94 -9.98 -11.79 5.46
CA GLN A 94 -8.66 -12.27 4.97
C GLN A 94 -8.68 -13.59 4.18
N GLY A 95 -8.87 -13.52 2.85
CA GLY A 95 -8.67 -14.66 1.95
C GLY A 95 -9.75 -15.75 2.01
N GLN A 96 -10.81 -15.55 2.79
CA GLN A 96 -11.98 -16.41 2.81
C GLN A 96 -12.83 -16.27 1.54
N THR A 97 -13.54 -17.34 1.19
CA THR A 97 -14.45 -17.31 0.04
C THR A 97 -15.69 -16.45 0.36
N ALA A 98 -16.37 -15.93 -0.67
CA ALA A 98 -17.61 -15.18 -0.50
C ALA A 98 -18.68 -15.99 0.29
N LEU A 99 -18.66 -17.32 0.16
CA LEU A 99 -19.58 -18.21 0.85
C LEU A 99 -19.32 -18.24 2.35
N ASP A 100 -18.06 -18.21 2.77
CA ASP A 100 -17.70 -18.23 4.18
C ASP A 100 -18.04 -16.89 4.87
N VAL A 101 -17.97 -15.79 4.14
CA VAL A 101 -18.46 -14.49 4.60
C VAL A 101 -19.98 -14.50 4.78
N LEU A 102 -20.73 -15.11 3.85
CA LEU A 102 -22.19 -15.21 3.92
C LEU A 102 -22.68 -16.11 5.05
N LYS A 103 -22.00 -17.23 5.33
CA LYS A 103 -22.32 -18.13 6.46
C LYS A 103 -22.28 -17.45 7.82
N ARG A 104 -21.51 -16.37 7.95
CA ARG A 104 -21.35 -15.57 9.17
C ARG A 104 -22.39 -14.46 9.29
N GLN A 105 -23.24 -14.24 8.28
CA GLN A 105 -24.25 -13.18 8.32
C GLN A 105 -25.46 -13.61 9.16
N PRO A 106 -26.00 -12.71 10.01
CA PRO A 106 -27.19 -13.00 10.79
C PRO A 106 -28.43 -13.16 9.90
N GLY A 107 -29.40 -13.97 10.35
CA GLY A 107 -30.68 -14.18 9.66
C GLY A 107 -30.67 -15.25 8.55
N PHE A 108 -29.51 -15.85 8.28
CA PHE A 108 -29.38 -16.96 7.34
C PHE A 108 -28.98 -18.23 8.08
N SER A 109 -29.72 -19.31 7.84
CA SER A 109 -29.26 -20.67 8.17
C SER A 109 -28.64 -21.29 6.92
N HIS A 110 -27.62 -22.13 7.09
CA HIS A 110 -26.95 -22.78 5.98
C HIS A 110 -26.85 -24.28 6.21
N TYR A 111 -26.96 -25.05 5.13
CA TYR A 111 -26.76 -26.49 5.12
C TYR A 111 -25.84 -26.86 3.95
N THR A 112 -24.88 -27.76 4.18
CA THR A 112 -23.97 -28.25 3.14
C THR A 112 -24.09 -29.76 3.05
N ASN A 113 -24.02 -30.30 1.83
CA ASN A 113 -23.95 -31.74 1.61
C ASN A 113 -22.58 -32.08 1.03
N GLY A 114 -21.65 -32.45 1.91
CA GLY A 114 -20.27 -32.78 1.56
C GLY A 114 -19.26 -31.66 1.85
N GLY A 115 -18.05 -31.84 1.33
CA GLY A 115 -16.88 -30.99 1.62
C GLY A 115 -16.83 -29.67 0.86
N SER A 116 -15.68 -29.00 0.91
CA SER A 116 -15.46 -27.73 0.19
C SER A 116 -15.72 -27.88 -1.31
N GLY A 117 -16.46 -26.95 -1.92
CA GLY A 117 -16.84 -26.98 -3.34
C GLY A 117 -18.15 -27.69 -3.66
N THR A 118 -18.82 -28.29 -2.68
CA THR A 118 -20.14 -28.94 -2.86
C THR A 118 -21.29 -27.93 -2.80
N THR A 119 -22.49 -28.33 -3.22
CA THR A 119 -23.68 -27.49 -3.16
C THR A 119 -24.02 -27.11 -1.72
N LEU A 120 -24.18 -25.81 -1.52
CA LEU A 120 -24.45 -25.19 -0.25
C LEU A 120 -25.74 -24.39 -0.38
N LYS A 121 -26.67 -24.63 0.54
CA LYS A 121 -28.04 -24.11 0.53
C LYS A 121 -28.20 -23.13 1.68
N PHE A 122 -28.74 -21.95 1.37
CA PHE A 122 -29.14 -20.97 2.37
C PHE A 122 -30.66 -21.04 2.58
N LEU A 123 -31.06 -21.03 3.83
CA LEU A 123 -32.45 -21.01 4.28
C LEU A 123 -32.69 -19.70 5.03
N TYR A 124 -33.82 -19.06 4.74
CA TYR A 124 -34.25 -17.87 5.47
C TYR A 124 -34.79 -18.30 6.83
N ALA A 125 -34.16 -17.83 7.91
CA ALA A 125 -34.60 -18.10 9.27
C ALA A 125 -35.33 -16.86 9.81
N ARG A 126 -36.65 -16.97 9.95
CA ARG A 126 -37.48 -16.00 10.68
C ARG A 126 -37.43 -16.39 12.16
N LEU A 127 -36.90 -15.53 13.02
CA LEU A 127 -37.09 -15.61 14.48
C LEU A 127 -38.46 -15.05 14.85
#